data_AF-A0A3N5QTW4-F1
#
_entry.id   AF-A0A3N5QTW4-F1
#
_cell.length_a   1.000
_cell.length_b   1.000
_cell.length_c   1.000
_cell.angle_alpha   90.00
_cell.angle_beta   90.00
_cell.angle_gamma   90.00
#
_symmetry.space_group_name_H-M   'P 1'
#
loop_
_entity.id
_entity.type
_entity.pdbx_description
1 polymer ?
#
loop_
_entity_poly.entity_id
_entity_poly.type
_entity_poly.pdbx_seq_one_letter_code
_entity_poly.pdbx_strand_id
1 'polypeptide(L)'
;MSDFFKKAGQELSFYINNILNGRNSKTILFYPEYPHKRTIIYKILKHLKCNITANPKHSFDLVFYWEDKTFRQDQLIFKRINKEKVINFNCTDISKVKISQVFEEAFGYSLNVDPQKYSGECVKKNNLNAKHDGVTVQCPVENHEEGFVYQKIINNRIGDELVMDIRTPVFKGYVPFVYLKLKKMKDRFTNDLYKSEIGSVNEYLTDDEVKKTAEFSRILGLDYGELDILRNNDDGKIYIVDVNYTPWGPPAKLGDDENSRAVIRISEVFKKIYLE
;
A
#
# COMPACT_ATOMS: atom_id res chain seq x y z
N MET A 1 -27.01 -8.85 -23.30
CA MET A 1 -27.99 -8.30 -22.33
C MET A 1 -27.33 -7.85 -21.03
N SER A 2 -26.44 -8.65 -20.41
CA SER A 2 -25.64 -8.28 -19.21
C SER A 2 -24.93 -6.92 -19.31
N ASP A 3 -24.22 -6.67 -20.42
CA ASP A 3 -23.34 -5.50 -20.51
C ASP A 3 -24.09 -4.19 -20.73
N PHE A 4 -25.26 -4.27 -21.37
CA PHE A 4 -26.17 -3.13 -21.49
C PHE A 4 -26.69 -2.69 -20.12
N PHE A 5 -27.14 -3.63 -19.28
CA PHE A 5 -27.60 -3.32 -17.92
C PHE A 5 -26.47 -2.81 -17.01
N LYS A 6 -25.25 -3.38 -17.12
CA LYS A 6 -24.07 -2.88 -16.40
C LYS A 6 -23.73 -1.45 -16.80
N LYS A 7 -23.74 -1.15 -18.11
CA LYS A 7 -23.49 0.19 -18.63
C LYS A 7 -24.57 1.18 -18.18
N ALA A 8 -25.84 0.82 -18.33
CA ALA A 8 -26.96 1.64 -17.89
C ALA A 8 -26.92 1.93 -16.37
N GLY A 9 -26.55 0.93 -15.55
CA GLY A 9 -26.36 1.11 -14.12
C GLY A 9 -25.19 2.05 -13.77
N GLN A 10 -24.10 2.00 -14.54
CA GLN A 10 -22.96 2.91 -14.36
C GLN A 10 -23.34 4.36 -14.71
N GLU A 11 -23.98 4.59 -15.86
CA GLU A 11 -24.44 5.93 -16.27
C GLU A 11 -25.44 6.51 -15.27
N LEU A 12 -26.37 5.69 -14.76
CA LEU A 12 -27.30 6.11 -13.71
C LEU A 12 -26.57 6.49 -12.43
N SER A 13 -25.55 5.71 -12.01
CA SER A 13 -24.73 6.05 -10.86
C SER A 13 -23.98 7.37 -11.06
N PHE A 14 -23.50 7.66 -12.26
CA PHE A 14 -22.80 8.89 -12.58
C PHE A 14 -23.73 10.10 -12.49
N TYR A 15 -24.94 9.94 -13.02
CA TYR A 15 -25.99 10.96 -12.93
C TYR A 15 -26.38 11.26 -11.47
N ILE A 16 -26.61 10.22 -10.66
CA ILE A 16 -26.95 10.37 -9.23
C ILE A 16 -25.83 11.09 -8.47
N ASN A 17 -24.58 10.65 -8.65
CA ASN A 17 -23.42 11.29 -8.04
C ASN A 17 -23.29 12.77 -8.43
N ASN A 18 -23.50 13.09 -9.71
CA ASN A 18 -23.52 14.46 -10.18
C ASN A 18 -24.56 15.31 -9.46
N ILE A 19 -25.79 14.82 -9.29
CA ILE A 19 -26.82 15.54 -8.53
C ILE A 19 -26.38 15.75 -7.08
N LEU A 20 -25.92 14.69 -6.41
CA LEU A 20 -25.54 14.73 -5.00
C LEU A 20 -24.33 15.63 -4.70
N ASN A 21 -23.51 15.93 -5.72
CA ASN A 21 -22.35 16.82 -5.65
C ASN A 21 -22.60 18.19 -6.30
N GLY A 22 -23.85 18.61 -6.47
CA GLY A 22 -24.17 19.94 -7.03
C GLY A 22 -23.68 20.15 -8.47
N ARG A 23 -23.66 19.09 -9.27
CA ARG A 23 -23.14 19.00 -10.65
C ARG A 23 -21.62 19.16 -10.78
N ASN A 24 -20.86 18.84 -9.73
CA ASN A 24 -19.39 18.89 -9.75
C ASN A 24 -18.75 17.55 -9.33
N SER A 25 -19.30 16.41 -9.78
CA SER A 25 -18.69 15.12 -9.45
C SER A 25 -17.43 14.88 -10.28
N LYS A 26 -16.37 14.39 -9.62
CA LYS A 26 -15.12 13.98 -10.26
C LYS A 26 -15.23 12.55 -10.78
N THR A 27 -14.71 12.31 -11.98
CA THR A 27 -14.65 10.99 -12.60
C THR A 27 -13.23 10.47 -12.62
N ILE A 28 -13.01 9.32 -12.00
CA ILE A 28 -11.70 8.70 -11.83
C ILE A 28 -11.60 7.47 -12.73
N LEU A 29 -10.63 7.48 -13.63
CA LEU A 29 -10.31 6.33 -14.48
C LEU A 29 -9.35 5.40 -13.74
N PHE A 30 -9.67 4.12 -13.69
CA PHE A 30 -8.75 3.06 -13.29
C PHE A 30 -8.40 2.23 -14.51
N TYR A 31 -7.10 2.02 -14.75
CA TYR A 31 -6.64 1.27 -15.91
C TYR A 31 -5.34 0.50 -15.57
N PRO A 32 -5.15 -0.73 -16.08
CA PRO A 32 -6.05 -1.51 -16.94
C PRO A 32 -7.25 -2.14 -16.21
N GLU A 33 -7.20 -2.26 -14.88
CA GLU A 33 -8.20 -3.00 -14.12
C GLU A 33 -9.16 -2.09 -13.35
N TYR A 34 -10.37 -2.58 -13.11
CA TYR A 34 -11.36 -1.90 -12.27
C TYR A 34 -11.12 -2.26 -10.79
N PRO A 35 -11.12 -1.28 -9.86
CA PRO A 35 -10.82 -1.55 -8.45
C PRO A 35 -11.93 -2.35 -7.79
N HIS A 36 -11.56 -3.41 -7.06
CA HIS A 36 -12.51 -4.23 -6.32
C HIS A 36 -13.14 -3.46 -5.15
N LYS A 37 -14.40 -3.74 -4.79
CA LYS A 37 -15.14 -3.01 -3.72
C LYS A 37 -14.51 -3.05 -2.32
N ARG A 38 -13.58 -3.98 -2.09
CA ARG A 38 -12.83 -4.12 -0.82
C ARG A 38 -11.58 -3.25 -0.77
N THR A 39 -11.17 -2.66 -1.89
CA THR A 39 -10.01 -1.76 -1.92
C THR A 39 -10.35 -0.47 -1.20
N ILE A 40 -9.35 0.10 -0.52
CA ILE A 40 -9.58 1.30 0.26
C ILE A 40 -9.90 2.50 -0.66
N ILE A 41 -9.29 2.57 -1.84
CA ILE A 41 -9.63 3.59 -2.84
C ILE A 41 -11.08 3.51 -3.31
N TYR A 42 -11.66 2.32 -3.49
CA TYR A 42 -13.07 2.19 -3.87
C TYR A 42 -13.98 2.80 -2.80
N LYS A 43 -13.69 2.52 -1.52
CA LYS A 43 -14.44 3.06 -0.38
C LYS A 43 -14.29 4.58 -0.29
N ILE A 44 -13.08 5.11 -0.49
CA ILE A 44 -12.81 6.56 -0.57
C ILE A 44 -13.67 7.23 -1.63
N LEU A 45 -13.61 6.72 -2.87
CA LEU A 45 -14.32 7.33 -3.99
C LEU A 45 -15.84 7.24 -3.82
N LYS A 46 -16.35 6.18 -3.20
CA LYS A 46 -17.77 6.09 -2.83
C LYS A 46 -18.16 7.10 -1.75
N HIS A 47 -17.34 7.27 -0.71
CA HIS A 47 -17.57 8.27 0.33
C HIS A 47 -17.60 9.69 -0.24
N LEU A 48 -16.67 10.00 -1.15
CA LEU A 48 -16.59 11.28 -1.87
C LEU A 48 -17.58 11.40 -3.03
N LYS A 49 -18.44 10.39 -3.26
CA LYS A 49 -19.43 10.32 -4.34
C LYS A 49 -18.82 10.57 -5.73
N CYS A 50 -17.57 10.16 -5.92
CA CYS A 50 -16.88 10.21 -7.22
C CYS A 50 -17.40 9.12 -8.15
N ASN A 51 -17.30 9.40 -9.45
CA ASN A 51 -17.55 8.44 -10.51
C ASN A 51 -16.32 7.57 -10.73
N ILE A 52 -16.50 6.27 -10.96
CA ILE A 52 -15.42 5.30 -11.17
C ILE A 52 -15.64 4.63 -12.52
N THR A 53 -14.62 4.63 -13.38
CA THR A 53 -14.66 3.99 -14.68
C THR A 53 -13.38 3.21 -14.96
N ALA A 54 -13.48 2.14 -15.74
CA ALA A 54 -12.34 1.51 -16.42
C ALA A 54 -12.40 1.68 -17.94
N ASN A 55 -13.39 2.44 -18.44
CA ASN A 55 -13.50 2.78 -19.85
C ASN A 55 -12.72 4.07 -20.14
N PRO A 56 -11.59 3.99 -20.85
CA PRO A 56 -10.78 5.17 -21.15
C PRO A 56 -11.41 6.13 -22.17
N LYS A 57 -12.55 5.78 -22.76
CA LYS A 57 -13.31 6.66 -23.64
C LYS A 57 -14.22 7.63 -22.89
N HIS A 58 -14.45 7.42 -21.58
CA HIS A 58 -15.20 8.37 -20.77
C HIS A 58 -14.33 9.61 -20.49
N SER A 59 -14.96 10.77 -20.25
CA SER A 59 -14.24 11.88 -19.65
C SER A 59 -13.82 11.51 -18.22
N PHE A 60 -12.61 11.90 -17.83
CA PHE A 60 -12.08 11.68 -16.49
C PHE A 60 -11.23 12.87 -16.06
N ASP A 61 -11.21 13.13 -14.76
CA ASP A 61 -10.44 14.19 -14.12
C ASP A 61 -9.05 13.71 -13.67
N LEU A 62 -8.96 12.43 -13.29
CA LEU A 62 -7.80 11.80 -12.69
C LEU A 62 -7.70 10.33 -13.13
N VAL A 63 -6.48 9.79 -13.18
CA VAL A 63 -6.23 8.41 -13.57
C VAL A 63 -5.45 7.69 -12.47
N PHE A 64 -5.83 6.47 -12.16
CA PHE A 64 -5.03 5.52 -11.41
C PHE A 64 -4.42 4.50 -12.37
N TYR A 65 -3.09 4.36 -12.36
CA TYR A 65 -2.49 3.13 -12.87
C TYR A 65 -2.79 2.02 -11.86
N TRP A 66 -3.73 1.15 -12.19
CA TRP A 66 -4.30 0.15 -11.29
C TRP A 66 -4.24 -1.26 -11.88
N GLU A 67 -3.36 -2.08 -11.29
CA GLU A 67 -3.17 -3.48 -11.61
C GLU A 67 -2.49 -4.18 -10.43
N ASP A 68 -3.02 -5.33 -10.00
CA ASP A 68 -2.50 -6.09 -8.85
C ASP A 68 -1.37 -7.04 -9.25
N LYS A 69 -0.23 -6.47 -9.67
CA LYS A 69 0.97 -7.21 -10.08
C LYS A 69 2.20 -6.79 -9.27
N THR A 70 3.29 -7.54 -9.32
CA THR A 70 4.58 -7.07 -8.75
C THR A 70 5.30 -6.13 -9.71
N PHE A 71 5.27 -6.46 -11.00
CA PHE A 71 5.88 -5.69 -12.08
C PHE A 71 4.79 -5.20 -13.03
N ARG A 72 4.84 -3.91 -13.35
CA ARG A 72 3.91 -3.23 -14.26
C ARG A 72 4.62 -2.86 -15.55
N GLN A 73 3.90 -3.01 -16.66
CA GLN A 73 4.40 -2.71 -18.00
C GLN A 73 3.73 -1.47 -18.57
N ASP A 74 4.50 -0.68 -19.32
CA ASP A 74 3.99 0.51 -20.00
C ASP A 74 2.74 0.21 -20.83
N GLN A 75 1.66 0.95 -20.53
CA GLN A 75 0.40 0.86 -21.27
C GLN A 75 0.35 1.92 -22.36
N LEU A 76 -0.06 1.53 -23.57
CA LEU A 76 -0.16 2.44 -24.72
C LEU A 76 -1.06 3.65 -24.45
N ILE A 77 -2.10 3.48 -23.62
CA ILE A 77 -3.01 4.57 -23.27
C ILE A 77 -2.28 5.73 -22.57
N PHE A 78 -1.26 5.45 -21.75
CA PHE A 78 -0.54 6.49 -21.02
C PHE A 78 0.36 7.33 -21.94
N LYS A 79 0.54 6.95 -23.20
CA LYS A 79 1.18 7.81 -24.22
C LYS A 79 0.30 9.01 -24.61
N ARG A 80 -1.01 8.94 -24.33
CA ARG A 80 -2.01 9.95 -24.73
C ARG A 80 -2.59 10.71 -23.54
N ILE A 81 -2.10 10.43 -22.33
CA ILE A 81 -2.55 11.05 -21.08
C ILE A 81 -1.36 11.81 -20.51
N ASN A 82 -1.60 12.99 -19.92
CA ASN A 82 -0.56 13.65 -19.14
C ASN A 82 -0.20 12.75 -17.95
N LYS A 83 1.03 12.20 -17.97
CA LYS A 83 1.55 11.26 -16.97
C LYS A 83 1.49 11.84 -15.55
N GLU A 84 1.61 13.15 -15.38
CA GLU A 84 1.50 13.82 -14.07
C GLU A 84 0.11 13.70 -13.44
N LYS A 85 -0.91 13.38 -14.24
CA LYS A 85 -2.29 13.11 -13.78
C LYS A 85 -2.56 11.63 -13.50
N VAL A 86 -1.55 10.77 -13.66
CA VAL A 86 -1.67 9.32 -13.46
C VAL A 86 -1.02 8.95 -12.13
N ILE A 87 -1.85 8.64 -11.14
CA ILE A 87 -1.40 8.18 -9.82
C ILE A 87 -0.70 6.84 -9.96
N ASN A 88 0.46 6.72 -9.30
CA ASN A 88 1.35 5.56 -9.31
C ASN A 88 1.92 5.24 -10.71
N PHE A 89 2.02 6.24 -11.59
CA PHE A 89 2.58 6.04 -12.93
C PHE A 89 4.02 5.52 -12.87
N ASN A 90 4.83 6.08 -11.97
CA ASN A 90 6.24 5.72 -11.83
C ASN A 90 6.48 4.50 -10.91
N CYS A 91 5.46 4.03 -10.18
CA CYS A 91 5.57 2.86 -9.31
C CYS A 91 5.35 1.57 -10.12
N THR A 92 6.38 1.15 -10.85
CA THR A 92 6.30 0.00 -11.77
C THR A 92 6.86 -1.30 -11.22
N ASP A 93 7.60 -1.27 -10.11
CA ASP A 93 8.23 -2.42 -9.47
C ASP A 93 8.09 -2.33 -7.95
N ILE A 94 7.32 -3.25 -7.38
CA ILE A 94 7.15 -3.43 -5.93
C ILE A 94 7.71 -4.78 -5.45
N SER A 95 8.69 -5.32 -6.17
CA SER A 95 9.41 -6.52 -5.75
C SER A 95 10.21 -6.29 -4.47
N LYS A 96 10.49 -7.35 -3.71
CA LYS A 96 11.22 -7.23 -2.45
C LYS A 96 12.66 -6.75 -2.65
N VAL A 97 13.29 -7.08 -3.77
CA VAL A 97 14.60 -6.52 -4.17
C VAL A 97 14.51 -5.01 -4.34
N LYS A 98 13.54 -4.52 -5.15
CA LYS A 98 13.41 -3.09 -5.41
C LYS A 98 13.08 -2.31 -4.13
N ILE A 99 12.18 -2.83 -3.30
CA ILE A 99 11.83 -2.24 -2.01
C ILE A 99 13.07 -2.11 -1.12
N SER A 100 13.88 -3.16 -0.97
CA SER A 100 15.09 -3.09 -0.15
C SER A 100 16.11 -2.09 -0.68
N GLN A 101 16.29 -1.99 -2.01
CA GLN A 101 17.19 -1.01 -2.62
C GLN A 101 16.76 0.42 -2.34
N VAL A 102 15.47 0.74 -2.57
CA VAL A 102 14.93 2.08 -2.33
C VAL A 102 14.93 2.40 -0.83
N PHE A 103 14.69 1.40 0.02
CA PHE A 103 14.79 1.56 1.47
C PHE A 103 16.20 1.97 1.88
N GLU A 104 17.23 1.26 1.40
CA GLU A 104 18.62 1.57 1.72
C GLU A 104 19.03 2.96 1.21
N GLU A 105 18.57 3.35 0.02
CA GLU A 105 18.78 4.69 -0.53
C GLU A 105 18.16 5.79 0.35
N ALA A 106 16.92 5.59 0.81
CA ALA A 106 16.20 6.58 1.62
C ALA A 106 16.64 6.63 3.10
N PHE A 107 16.98 5.48 3.69
CA PHE A 107 17.25 5.36 5.13
C PHE A 107 18.74 5.26 5.47
N GLY A 108 19.60 4.92 4.53
CA GLY A 108 21.05 4.78 4.72
C GLY A 108 21.46 3.48 5.43
N TYR A 109 20.57 2.50 5.55
CA TYR A 109 20.88 1.17 6.09
C TYR A 109 20.03 0.08 5.43
N SER A 110 20.56 -1.14 5.39
CA SER A 110 19.94 -2.25 4.66
C SER A 110 19.01 -3.11 5.51
N LEU A 111 17.91 -3.56 4.89
CA LEU A 111 17.04 -4.64 5.37
C LEU A 111 17.56 -6.02 4.93
N ASN A 112 18.28 -6.08 3.80
CA ASN A 112 18.80 -7.32 3.26
C ASN A 112 20.03 -7.78 4.03
N VAL A 113 20.27 -9.09 3.98
CA VAL A 113 21.50 -9.72 4.45
C VAL A 113 22.08 -10.56 3.32
N ASP A 114 23.41 -10.72 3.29
CA ASP A 114 24.06 -11.74 2.46
C ASP A 114 23.91 -13.08 3.19
N PRO A 115 23.04 -14.00 2.74
CA PRO A 115 22.73 -15.18 3.52
C PRO A 115 23.88 -16.19 3.56
N GLN A 116 24.90 -16.06 2.70
CA GLN A 116 26.09 -16.94 2.71
C GLN A 116 27.16 -16.44 3.69
N LYS A 117 27.06 -15.18 4.14
CA LYS A 117 28.02 -14.55 5.08
C LYS A 117 27.39 -14.13 6.41
N TYR A 118 26.08 -13.97 6.45
CA TYR A 118 25.35 -13.59 7.65
C TYR A 118 25.40 -14.72 8.69
N SER A 119 25.48 -14.34 9.96
CA SER A 119 25.48 -15.29 11.08
C SER A 119 24.18 -15.16 11.85
N GLY A 120 23.47 -16.27 12.02
CA GLY A 120 22.21 -16.35 12.76
C GLY A 120 20.98 -16.38 11.85
N GLU A 121 19.82 -16.12 12.44
CA GLU A 121 18.53 -16.29 11.75
C GLU A 121 18.20 -15.11 10.83
N CYS A 122 17.68 -15.42 9.65
CA CYS A 122 17.10 -14.43 8.75
C CYS A 122 15.75 -14.92 8.19
N VAL A 123 15.00 -14.03 7.55
CA VAL A 123 13.76 -14.37 6.83
C VAL A 123 14.08 -14.54 5.36
N LYS A 124 13.79 -15.72 4.82
CA LYS A 124 13.73 -15.99 3.37
C LYS A 124 12.30 -15.80 2.89
N LYS A 125 12.08 -15.01 1.84
CA LYS A 125 10.75 -14.81 1.21
C LYS A 125 10.85 -14.61 -0.29
N ASN A 126 9.77 -14.89 -1.02
CA ASN A 126 9.75 -14.66 -2.46
C ASN A 126 10.02 -13.18 -2.79
N ASN A 127 10.69 -12.94 -3.91
CA ASN A 127 10.84 -11.60 -4.46
C ASN A 127 9.50 -11.02 -4.95
N LEU A 128 8.59 -11.88 -5.40
CA LEU A 128 7.24 -11.49 -5.83
C LEU A 128 6.35 -11.13 -4.65
N ASN A 129 5.46 -10.17 -4.86
CA ASN A 129 4.50 -9.75 -3.85
C ASN A 129 3.35 -10.77 -3.68
N ALA A 130 2.67 -10.72 -2.53
CA ALA A 130 1.49 -11.52 -2.15
C ALA A 130 1.70 -13.05 -2.09
N LYS A 131 2.95 -13.54 -1.99
CA LYS A 131 3.23 -14.98 -1.82
C LYS A 131 3.03 -15.49 -0.39
N HIS A 132 3.21 -14.62 0.61
CA HIS A 132 3.06 -14.97 2.03
C HIS A 132 3.82 -16.25 2.44
N ASP A 133 5.01 -16.44 1.88
CA ASP A 133 5.84 -17.64 2.00
C ASP A 133 7.11 -17.41 2.85
N GLY A 134 7.08 -16.37 3.69
CA GLY A 134 8.20 -16.02 4.56
C GLY A 134 8.50 -17.11 5.58
N VAL A 135 9.73 -17.59 5.58
CA VAL A 135 10.23 -18.60 6.54
C VAL A 135 11.53 -18.15 7.18
N THR A 136 11.72 -18.52 8.44
CA THR A 136 13.00 -18.34 9.13
C THR A 136 14.00 -19.40 8.66
N VAL A 137 15.22 -18.99 8.35
CA VAL A 137 16.34 -19.87 8.00
C VAL A 137 17.58 -19.51 8.80
N GLN A 138 18.39 -20.51 9.13
CA GLN A 138 19.69 -20.30 9.77
C GLN A 138 20.76 -20.01 8.73
N CYS A 139 21.54 -18.95 8.96
CA CYS A 139 22.67 -18.57 8.13
C CYS A 139 24.00 -18.92 8.83
N PRO A 140 25.07 -19.19 8.06
CA PRO A 140 25.13 -19.10 6.60
C PRO A 140 24.39 -20.23 5.89
N VAL A 141 23.72 -19.93 4.77
CA VAL A 141 23.17 -20.94 3.87
C VAL A 141 24.22 -21.30 2.82
N GLU A 142 24.16 -22.53 2.28
CA GLU A 142 25.09 -22.97 1.25
C GLU A 142 24.94 -22.14 -0.04
N ASN A 143 23.69 -21.95 -0.49
CA ASN A 143 23.37 -21.30 -1.76
C ASN A 143 22.29 -20.23 -1.58
N HIS A 144 22.49 -19.08 -2.22
CA HIS A 144 21.42 -18.10 -2.41
C HIS A 144 20.46 -18.63 -3.47
N GLU A 145 19.21 -18.90 -3.09
CA GLU A 145 18.18 -19.34 -4.03
C GLU A 145 17.65 -18.20 -4.91
N GLU A 146 17.67 -18.41 -6.23
CA GLU A 146 17.17 -17.46 -7.20
C GLU A 146 15.67 -17.16 -6.99
N GLY A 147 15.28 -15.89 -7.14
CA GLY A 147 13.89 -15.46 -6.93
C GLY A 147 13.51 -15.25 -5.46
N PHE A 148 14.41 -15.48 -4.51
CA PHE A 148 14.20 -15.21 -3.09
C PHE A 148 15.10 -14.08 -2.58
N VAL A 149 14.58 -13.34 -1.60
CA VAL A 149 15.35 -12.38 -0.81
C VAL A 149 15.55 -12.91 0.60
N TYR A 150 16.68 -12.51 1.19
CA TYR A 150 17.04 -12.83 2.57
C TYR A 150 17.16 -11.51 3.33
N GLN A 151 16.37 -11.40 4.39
CA GLN A 151 16.21 -10.15 5.14
C GLN A 151 16.38 -10.40 6.63
N LYS A 152 16.79 -9.36 7.36
CA LYS A 152 16.86 -9.40 8.81
C LYS A 152 15.53 -9.83 9.41
N ILE A 153 15.55 -10.67 10.45
CA ILE A 153 14.39 -10.82 11.32
C ILE A 153 14.27 -9.56 12.14
N ILE A 154 13.17 -8.84 11.96
CA ILE A 154 12.89 -7.64 12.75
C ILE A 154 12.24 -8.05 14.06
N ASN A 155 12.80 -7.61 15.19
CA ASN A 155 12.21 -7.81 16.51
C ASN A 155 11.11 -6.78 16.75
N ASN A 156 9.91 -7.04 16.21
CA ASN A 156 8.73 -6.18 16.35
C ASN A 156 7.75 -6.66 17.44
N ARG A 157 8.29 -7.28 18.50
CA ARG A 157 7.49 -7.83 19.61
C ARG A 157 6.86 -6.73 20.45
N ILE A 158 5.64 -6.99 20.94
CA ILE A 158 4.95 -6.21 21.96
C ILE A 158 4.64 -7.16 23.12
N GLY A 159 5.46 -7.08 24.18
CA GLY A 159 5.47 -8.10 25.23
C GLY A 159 5.93 -9.46 24.69
N ASP A 160 5.45 -10.54 25.31
CA ASP A 160 5.92 -11.90 25.01
C ASP A 160 5.12 -12.63 23.92
N GLU A 161 3.85 -12.26 23.71
CA GLU A 161 2.91 -13.04 22.90
C GLU A 161 2.57 -12.43 21.54
N LEU A 162 2.80 -11.13 21.38
CA LEU A 162 2.35 -10.38 20.21
C LEU A 162 3.50 -9.76 19.43
N VAL A 163 3.25 -9.56 18.13
CA VAL A 163 4.03 -8.66 17.27
C VAL A 163 3.12 -7.57 16.73
N MET A 164 3.73 -6.44 16.35
CA MET A 164 3.02 -5.31 15.75
C MET A 164 3.60 -4.95 14.39
N ASP A 165 2.75 -4.95 13.37
CA ASP A 165 3.06 -4.37 12.06
C ASP A 165 2.39 -2.99 11.97
N ILE A 166 3.15 -1.97 11.56
CA ILE A 166 2.67 -0.59 11.40
C ILE A 166 2.32 -0.39 9.92
N ARG A 167 1.04 -0.55 9.59
CA ARG A 167 0.52 -0.36 8.23
C ARG A 167 0.28 1.12 8.00
N THR A 168 1.02 1.71 7.06
CA THR A 168 1.12 3.16 6.91
C THR A 168 0.55 3.59 5.55
N PRO A 169 -0.67 4.13 5.49
CA PRO A 169 -1.20 4.74 4.27
C PRO A 169 -0.40 5.98 3.86
N VAL A 170 -0.14 6.11 2.55
CA VAL A 170 0.65 7.20 1.97
C VAL A 170 -0.11 7.84 0.81
N PHE A 171 -0.09 9.18 0.79
CA PHE A 171 -0.67 10.03 -0.25
C PHE A 171 0.34 11.11 -0.63
N LYS A 172 1.07 10.96 -1.74
CA LYS A 172 2.20 11.80 -2.17
C LYS A 172 3.20 12.09 -1.04
N GLY A 173 3.60 11.04 -0.32
CA GLY A 173 4.49 11.12 0.83
C GLY A 173 3.82 11.58 2.14
N TYR A 174 2.57 12.06 2.12
CA TYR A 174 1.84 12.40 3.34
C TYR A 174 1.25 11.15 4.00
N VAL A 175 1.50 10.99 5.30
CA VAL A 175 0.97 9.92 6.14
C VAL A 175 -0.11 10.50 7.06
N PRO A 176 -1.39 10.14 6.88
CA PRO A 176 -2.45 10.72 7.69
C PRO A 176 -2.52 10.12 9.09
N PHE A 177 -2.26 8.82 9.24
CA PHE A 177 -2.24 8.03 10.48
C PHE A 177 -1.61 6.67 10.17
N VAL A 178 -1.49 5.80 11.17
CA VAL A 178 -1.05 4.41 10.98
C VAL A 178 -2.11 3.43 11.48
N TYR A 179 -2.23 2.26 10.85
CA TYR A 179 -2.93 1.14 11.46
C TYR A 179 -1.93 0.25 12.18
N LEU A 180 -2.26 -0.15 13.40
CA LEU A 180 -1.47 -1.06 14.21
C LEU A 180 -2.07 -2.46 14.07
N LYS A 181 -1.36 -3.34 13.37
CA LYS A 181 -1.79 -4.72 13.12
C LYS A 181 -1.11 -5.63 14.13
N LEU A 182 -1.81 -5.98 15.19
CA LEU A 182 -1.33 -6.90 16.22
C LEU A 182 -1.55 -8.34 15.76
N LYS A 183 -0.53 -9.18 15.84
CA LYS A 183 -0.58 -10.62 15.52
C LYS A 183 0.01 -11.43 16.66
N LYS A 184 -0.44 -12.67 16.82
CA LYS A 184 0.24 -13.61 17.73
C LYS A 184 1.61 -13.97 17.16
N MET A 185 2.59 -14.22 18.02
CA MET A 185 3.96 -14.61 17.62
C MET A 185 3.99 -15.73 16.58
N LYS A 186 3.17 -16.77 16.76
CA LYS A 186 3.08 -17.92 15.84
C LYS A 186 2.55 -17.56 14.45
N ASP A 187 1.79 -16.47 14.34
CA ASP A 187 1.09 -16.05 13.12
C ASP A 187 1.80 -14.85 12.44
N ARG A 188 2.99 -14.45 12.94
CA ARG A 188 3.67 -13.20 12.57
C ARG A 188 3.91 -13.03 11.06
N PHE A 189 4.19 -14.12 10.34
CA PHE A 189 4.43 -14.13 8.89
C PHE A 189 3.16 -14.30 8.04
N THR A 190 1.99 -14.38 8.67
CA THR A 190 0.70 -14.56 8.00
C THR A 190 -0.13 -13.28 8.00
N ASN A 191 -1.30 -13.31 7.35
CA ASN A 191 -2.29 -12.24 7.42
C ASN A 191 -3.30 -12.41 8.57
N ASP A 192 -3.19 -13.45 9.41
CA ASP A 192 -4.08 -13.60 10.55
C ASP A 192 -3.74 -12.54 11.61
N LEU A 193 -4.74 -11.76 11.98
CA LEU A 193 -4.62 -10.64 12.90
C LEU A 193 -5.19 -11.06 14.24
N TYR A 194 -4.57 -10.64 15.34
CA TYR A 194 -5.23 -10.70 16.64
C TYR A 194 -6.20 -9.53 16.79
N LYS A 195 -5.73 -8.31 16.50
CA LYS A 195 -6.48 -7.06 16.60
C LYS A 195 -5.89 -6.02 15.65
N SER A 196 -6.70 -5.07 15.19
CA SER A 196 -6.21 -3.86 14.53
C SER A 196 -6.69 -2.61 15.25
N GLU A 197 -5.88 -1.56 15.26
CA GLU A 197 -6.16 -0.26 15.88
C GLU A 197 -5.67 0.88 14.98
N ILE A 198 -6.11 2.12 15.24
CA ILE A 198 -5.56 3.33 14.59
C ILE A 198 -4.66 4.06 15.59
N GLY A 199 -3.41 4.32 15.18
CA GLY A 199 -2.43 5.10 15.94
C GLY A 199 -2.16 6.47 15.34
N SER A 200 -1.71 7.42 16.17
CA SER A 200 -1.20 8.70 15.70
C SER A 200 0.19 8.52 15.08
N VAL A 201 0.52 9.22 13.99
CA VAL A 201 1.80 9.07 13.30
C VAL A 201 2.98 9.30 14.26
N ASN A 202 2.94 10.39 15.03
CA ASN A 202 4.05 10.82 15.87
C ASN A 202 4.25 9.96 17.13
N GLU A 203 3.31 9.06 17.44
CA GLU A 203 3.47 8.06 18.51
C GLU A 203 4.30 6.86 18.04
N TYR A 204 4.29 6.57 16.73
CA TYR A 204 4.88 5.36 16.17
C TYR A 204 6.03 5.62 15.20
N LEU A 205 6.12 6.82 14.64
CA LEU A 205 7.16 7.26 13.71
C LEU A 205 7.68 8.63 14.17
N THR A 206 9.01 8.78 14.20
CA THR A 206 9.65 10.07 14.44
C THR A 206 9.52 10.99 13.22
N ASP A 207 9.73 12.30 13.39
CA ASP A 207 9.70 13.25 12.27
C ASP A 207 10.71 12.91 11.16
N ASP A 208 11.89 12.40 11.53
CA ASP A 208 12.90 11.94 10.57
C ASP A 208 12.41 10.71 9.79
N GLU A 209 11.76 9.77 10.47
CA GLU A 209 11.20 8.57 9.84
C GLU A 209 10.03 8.90 8.92
N VAL A 210 9.19 9.87 9.28
CA VAL A 210 8.12 10.36 8.39
C VAL A 210 8.73 10.99 7.13
N LYS A 211 9.77 11.82 7.27
CA LYS A 211 10.47 12.41 6.13
C LYS A 211 11.12 11.35 5.23
N LYS A 212 11.81 10.37 5.82
CA LYS A 212 12.42 9.25 5.07
C LYS A 212 11.39 8.34 4.44
N THR A 213 10.23 8.16 5.07
CA THR A 213 9.09 7.43 4.48
C THR A 213 8.54 8.16 3.25
N ALA A 214 8.40 9.48 3.33
CA ALA A 214 8.01 10.30 2.19
C ALA A 214 9.04 10.23 1.05
N GLU A 215 10.34 10.28 1.39
CA GLU A 215 11.44 10.15 0.44
C GLU A 215 11.47 8.75 -0.21
N PHE A 216 11.29 7.69 0.57
CA PHE A 216 11.12 6.33 0.07
C PHE A 216 9.98 6.25 -0.96
N SER A 217 8.81 6.81 -0.64
CA SER A 217 7.68 6.82 -1.58
C SER A 217 7.99 7.62 -2.84
N ARG A 218 8.71 8.75 -2.73
CA ARG A 218 9.14 9.56 -3.87
C ARG A 218 10.09 8.80 -4.79
N ILE A 219 11.13 8.15 -4.24
CA ILE A 219 12.11 7.37 -5.01
C ILE A 219 11.44 6.16 -5.67
N LEU A 220 10.54 5.48 -4.97
CA LEU A 220 9.77 4.36 -5.51
C LEU A 220 8.74 4.79 -6.57
N GLY A 221 8.37 6.08 -6.62
CA GLY A 221 7.30 6.59 -7.47
C GLY A 221 5.89 6.28 -6.95
N LEU A 222 5.75 5.95 -5.67
CA LEU A 222 4.49 5.63 -5.00
C LEU A 222 3.76 6.92 -4.59
N ASP A 223 2.82 7.35 -5.42
CA ASP A 223 1.91 8.45 -5.09
C ASP A 223 0.87 8.00 -4.07
N TYR A 224 0.30 6.81 -4.22
CA TYR A 224 -0.74 6.28 -3.36
C TYR A 224 -0.49 4.81 -3.02
N GLY A 225 -0.62 4.46 -1.75
CA GLY A 225 -0.59 3.07 -1.34
C GLY A 225 -0.52 2.95 0.17
N GLU A 226 -0.13 1.77 0.62
CA GLU A 226 0.13 1.49 2.02
C GLU A 226 1.44 0.72 2.15
N LEU A 227 2.25 1.11 3.13
CA LEU A 227 3.53 0.51 3.46
C LEU A 227 3.37 -0.41 4.68
N ASP A 228 4.02 -1.55 4.69
CA ASP A 228 4.18 -2.37 5.90
C ASP A 228 5.52 -2.02 6.56
N ILE A 229 5.45 -1.40 7.74
CA ILE A 229 6.60 -0.92 8.50
C ILE A 229 6.73 -1.70 9.80
N LEU A 230 7.94 -2.16 10.12
CA LEU A 230 8.24 -2.83 11.39
C LEU A 230 9.23 -2.00 12.19
N ARG A 231 8.96 -1.82 13.49
CA ARG A 231 9.91 -1.27 14.46
C ARG A 231 10.78 -2.41 14.97
N ASN A 232 12.10 -2.27 14.89
CA ASN A 232 13.03 -3.21 15.49
C ASN A 232 13.39 -2.77 16.91
N ASN A 233 13.06 -3.59 17.90
CA ASN A 233 13.35 -3.29 19.31
C ASN A 233 14.85 -3.36 19.63
N ASP A 234 15.64 -4.07 18.82
CA ASP A 234 17.07 -4.28 19.10
C ASP A 234 17.94 -3.06 18.74
N ASP A 235 17.56 -2.29 17.73
CA ASP A 235 18.29 -1.10 17.26
C ASP A 235 17.45 0.19 17.28
N GLY A 236 16.16 0.10 17.61
CA GLY A 236 15.21 1.21 17.64
C GLY A 236 14.73 1.71 16.28
N LYS A 237 15.23 1.16 15.16
CA LYS A 237 14.96 1.66 13.79
C LYS A 237 13.69 1.06 13.21
N ILE A 238 13.12 1.73 12.21
CA ILE A 238 12.08 1.13 11.35
C ILE A 238 12.66 0.45 10.12
N TYR A 239 11.88 -0.49 9.59
CA TYR A 239 12.15 -1.19 8.34
C TYR A 239 10.86 -1.25 7.51
N ILE A 240 10.90 -0.77 6.27
CA ILE A 240 9.80 -0.92 5.31
C ILE A 240 9.96 -2.29 4.65
N VAL A 241 9.07 -3.23 4.96
CA VAL A 241 9.21 -4.66 4.56
C VAL A 241 8.32 -5.08 3.41
N ASP A 242 7.31 -4.26 3.10
CA ASP A 242 6.38 -4.46 1.99
C ASP A 242 5.73 -3.14 1.53
N VAL A 243 5.28 -3.12 0.28
CA VAL A 243 4.55 -2.01 -0.35
C VAL A 243 3.34 -2.56 -1.07
N ASN A 244 2.20 -1.90 -0.92
CA ASN A 244 0.98 -2.24 -1.63
C ASN A 244 0.35 -0.99 -2.24
N TYR A 245 0.32 -0.91 -3.57
CA TYR A 245 -0.32 0.18 -4.32
C TYR A 245 -1.78 -0.09 -4.71
N THR A 246 -2.30 -1.26 -4.37
CA THR A 246 -3.67 -1.76 -4.60
C THR A 246 -4.36 -2.18 -3.29
N PRO A 247 -4.19 -1.44 -2.17
CA PRO A 247 -4.48 -1.97 -0.85
C PRO A 247 -5.96 -2.26 -0.63
N TRP A 248 -6.22 -3.40 0.00
CA TRP A 248 -7.50 -3.69 0.64
C TRP A 248 -7.54 -3.04 2.01
N GLY A 249 -8.68 -2.47 2.39
CA GLY A 249 -8.76 -1.83 3.69
C GLY A 249 -10.15 -1.28 4.04
N PRO A 250 -10.33 -0.75 5.27
CA PRO A 250 -9.36 -0.80 6.36
C PRO A 250 -9.05 -2.24 6.83
N PRO A 251 -7.97 -2.48 7.60
CA PRO A 251 -7.58 -3.81 8.05
C PRO A 251 -8.71 -4.57 8.76
N ALA A 252 -8.65 -5.91 8.70
CA ALA A 252 -9.59 -6.75 9.44
C ALA A 252 -9.41 -6.58 10.95
N LYS A 253 -10.45 -6.92 11.72
CA LYS A 253 -10.47 -6.82 13.20
C LYS A 253 -10.22 -5.40 13.73
N LEU A 254 -10.53 -4.39 12.91
CA LEU A 254 -10.70 -2.99 13.33
C LEU A 254 -12.18 -2.78 13.70
N GLY A 255 -12.47 -2.06 14.78
CA GLY A 255 -13.85 -1.79 15.19
C GLY A 255 -14.61 -0.97 14.15
N ASP A 256 -15.94 -1.12 14.07
CA ASP A 256 -16.75 -0.45 13.02
C ASP A 256 -16.66 1.08 13.06
N ASP A 257 -16.61 1.67 14.26
CA ASP A 257 -16.42 3.11 14.46
C ASP A 257 -15.05 3.58 13.99
N GLU A 258 -14.00 2.79 14.26
CA GLU A 258 -12.65 3.07 13.77
C GLU A 258 -12.56 2.90 12.24
N ASN A 259 -13.23 1.88 11.68
CA ASN A 259 -13.31 1.66 10.25
C ASN A 259 -13.91 2.88 9.54
N SER A 260 -15.02 3.38 10.07
CA SER A 260 -15.71 4.56 9.54
C SER A 260 -14.83 5.81 9.64
N ARG A 261 -14.21 6.04 10.81
CA ARG A 261 -13.27 7.16 11.02
C ARG A 261 -12.07 7.11 10.09
N ALA A 262 -11.49 5.92 9.88
CA ALA A 262 -10.39 5.72 8.95
C ALA A 262 -10.79 6.14 7.54
N VAL A 263 -11.93 5.63 7.04
CA VAL A 263 -12.42 5.95 5.69
C VAL A 263 -12.71 7.44 5.52
N ILE A 264 -13.32 8.10 6.51
CA ILE A 264 -13.56 9.56 6.47
C ILE A 264 -12.23 10.30 6.36
N ARG A 265 -11.27 10.04 7.26
CA ARG A 265 -9.99 10.74 7.33
C ARG A 265 -9.17 10.59 6.05
N ILE A 266 -9.03 9.37 5.52
CA ILE A 266 -8.31 9.17 4.26
C ILE A 266 -9.07 9.73 3.04
N SER A 267 -10.40 9.85 3.11
CA SER A 267 -11.18 10.49 2.04
C SER A 267 -10.95 11.99 2.00
N GLU A 268 -10.91 12.66 3.15
CA GLU A 268 -10.56 14.08 3.25
C GLU A 268 -9.15 14.34 2.70
N VAL A 269 -8.19 13.49 3.07
CA VAL A 269 -6.81 13.57 2.60
C VAL A 269 -6.71 13.32 1.09
N PHE A 270 -7.40 12.30 0.58
CA PHE A 270 -7.45 12.04 -0.85
C PHE A 270 -8.01 13.23 -1.62
N LYS A 271 -9.12 13.80 -1.14
CA LYS A 271 -9.76 14.97 -1.77
C LYS A 271 -8.78 16.14 -1.83
N LYS A 272 -8.16 16.49 -0.70
CA LYS A 272 -7.21 17.60 -0.58
C LYS A 272 -5.96 17.44 -1.47
N ILE A 273 -5.47 16.22 -1.66
CA ILE A 273 -4.21 15.97 -2.37
C ILE A 273 -4.40 15.78 -3.88
N TYR A 274 -5.55 15.23 -4.28
CA TYR A 274 -5.75 14.78 -5.67
C TYR A 274 -6.91 15.45 -6.40
N LEU A 275 -7.87 16.06 -5.70
CA LEU A 275 -9.07 16.63 -6.31
C LEU A 275 -9.19 18.16 -6.16
N GLU A 276 -8.38 18.76 -5.30
CA GLU A 276 -8.26 20.20 -5.01
C GLU A 276 -6.87 20.69 -5.41
#